data_AF-A0A0P9TMI6-F1
#
_entry.id   AF-A0A0P9TMI6-F1
#
_cell.length_a   1.000
_cell.length_b   1.000
_cell.length_c   1.000
_cell.angle_alpha   90.00
_cell.angle_beta   90.00
_cell.angle_gamma   90.00
#
_symmetry.space_group_name_H-M   'P 1'
#
loop_
_entity.id
_entity.type
_entity.pdbx_description
1 polymer ?
#
loop_
_entity_poly.entity_id
_entity_poly.type
_entity_poly.pdbx_seq_one_letter_code
_entity_poly.pdbx_strand_id
1 'polypeptide(L)' 'MLNNKLTSAELAVISEIEATSSLLRLVTRLTGLRFAAIAKVTETSWTACAVYDEIKFGLEAGHELKLETTL' A
#
# COMPACT_ATOMS: atom_id res chain seq x y z
N MET A 1 24.82 1.47 -2.85
CA MET A 1 23.69 2.34 -3.27
C MET A 1 22.42 1.64 -2.84
N LEU A 2 21.68 2.17 -1.86
CA LEU A 2 20.41 1.54 -1.46
C LEU A 2 19.44 1.64 -2.62
N ASN A 3 18.95 0.49 -3.07
CA ASN A 3 18.04 0.38 -4.19
C ASN A 3 16.69 0.99 -3.77
N ASN A 4 16.36 2.17 -4.29
CA ASN A 4 15.19 2.94 -3.82
C ASN A 4 13.86 2.40 -4.37
N LYS A 5 13.88 1.39 -5.26
CA LYS A 5 12.69 0.73 -5.82
C LYS A 5 12.32 -0.50 -4.99
N LEU A 6 11.03 -0.65 -4.67
CA LEU A 6 10.50 -1.89 -4.11
C LEU A 6 10.55 -2.98 -5.18
N THR A 7 11.23 -4.08 -4.90
CA THR A 7 11.24 -5.24 -5.79
C THR A 7 9.93 -6.03 -5.62
N SER A 8 9.54 -6.79 -6.65
CA SER A 8 8.36 -7.67 -6.57
C SER A 8 8.45 -8.70 -5.44
N ALA A 9 9.68 -9.12 -5.08
CA ALA A 9 9.91 -10.03 -3.96
C ALA A 9 9.62 -9.35 -2.60
N GLU A 10 10.05 -8.10 -2.40
CA GLU A 10 9.74 -7.35 -1.18
C GLU A 10 8.23 -7.05 -1.08
N LEU A 11 7.58 -6.75 -2.21
CA LEU A 11 6.13 -6.54 -2.29
C LEU A 11 5.35 -7.80 -1.87
N ALA A 12 5.76 -8.98 -2.38
CA ALA A 12 5.15 -10.25 -2.05
C ALA A 12 5.29 -10.57 -0.56
N VAL A 13 6.49 -10.40 0.02
CA VAL A 13 6.71 -10.61 1.45
C VAL A 13 5.80 -9.73 2.31
N ILE A 14 5.68 -8.44 1.98
CA ILE A 14 4.81 -7.52 2.73
C ILE A 14 3.33 -7.93 2.63
N SER A 15 2.90 -8.36 1.45
CA SER A 15 1.53 -8.83 1.20
C SER A 15 1.21 -10.15 1.90
N GLU A 16 2.20 -11.04 2.05
CA GLU A 16 2.05 -12.37 2.67
C GLU A 16 2.11 -12.35 4.20
N ILE A 17 2.62 -11.28 4.80
CA ILE A 17 2.64 -11.14 6.26
C ILE A 17 1.20 -11.04 6.78
N GLU A 18 0.78 -12.01 7.58
CA GLU A 18 -0.56 -12.10 8.17
C GLU A 18 -0.93 -10.84 8.99
N ALA A 19 0.06 -10.24 9.66
CA ALA A 19 -0.11 -9.01 10.42
C ALA A 19 -0.54 -7.84 9.53
N THR A 20 -0.09 -7.78 8.28
CA THR A 20 -0.41 -6.71 7.31
C THR A 20 -1.89 -6.68 7.01
N SER A 21 -2.46 -7.85 6.69
CA SER A 21 -3.89 -7.99 6.41
C SER A 21 -4.75 -7.72 7.65
N SER A 22 -4.29 -8.17 8.82
CA SER A 22 -4.97 -7.94 10.10
C SER A 22 -5.00 -6.46 10.48
N LEU A 23 -3.90 -5.74 10.26
CA LEU A 23 -3.80 -4.31 10.53
C LEU A 23 -4.71 -3.50 9.62
N LEU A 24 -4.70 -3.78 8.31
CA LEU A 24 -5.57 -3.09 7.36
C LEU A 24 -7.06 -3.29 7.67
N ARG A 25 -7.46 -4.51 8.06
CA ARG A 25 -8.82 -4.80 8.54
C ARG A 25 -9.16 -4.09 9.85
N LEU A 26 -8.20 -4.02 10.78
CA LEU A 26 -8.41 -3.29 12.03
C LEU A 26 -8.58 -1.80 11.78
N VAL A 27 -7.74 -1.18 10.96
CA VAL A 27 -7.79 0.25 10.64
C VAL A 27 -9.10 0.61 9.95
N THR A 28 -9.54 -0.17 8.97
CA THR A 28 -10.83 0.05 8.29
C THR A 28 -12.00 -0.04 9.28
N ARG A 29 -11.99 -1.06 10.15
CA ARG A 29 -13.01 -1.20 11.20
C ARG A 29 -12.99 -0.06 12.23
N LEU A 30 -11.81 0.41 12.65
CA LEU A 30 -11.67 1.48 13.65
C LEU A 30 -12.06 2.85 13.11
N THR A 31 -11.72 3.13 11.86
CA THR A 31 -12.00 4.42 11.22
C THR A 31 -13.38 4.48 10.58
N GLY A 32 -14.02 3.33 10.35
CA GLY A 32 -15.23 3.21 9.53
C GLY A 32 -14.96 3.42 8.03
N LEU A 33 -13.70 3.59 7.65
CA LEU A 33 -13.29 3.70 6.25
C LEU A 33 -13.25 2.30 5.66
N ARG A 34 -13.84 2.14 4.48
CA ARG A 34 -13.94 0.85 3.76
C ARG A 34 -12.75 0.61 2.81
N PHE A 35 -11.66 1.32 3.08
CA PHE A 35 -10.44 1.28 2.28
C PHE A 35 -9.24 1.59 3.18
N ALA A 36 -8.18 0.78 3.09
CA ALA A 36 -6.89 1.05 3.68
C ALA A 36 -5.77 0.44 2.83
N ALA A 37 -4.62 1.10 2.77
CA ALA A 37 -3.45 0.59 2.08
C ALA A 37 -2.17 0.89 2.87
N ILE A 38 -1.21 -0.03 2.82
CA ILE A 38 0.17 0.22 3.19
C ILE A 38 0.91 0.61 1.92
N ALA A 39 1.75 1.63 1.98
CA ALA A 39 2.53 2.06 0.84
C ALA A 39 3.98 2.32 1.20
N LYS A 40 4.88 2.05 0.26
CA LYS A 40 6.24 2.57 0.26
C LYS A 40 6.20 3.96 -0.34
N VAL A 41 6.67 4.94 0.42
CA VAL A 41 6.74 6.33 -0.02
C VAL A 41 8.21 6.70 -0.18
N THR A 42 8.55 7.25 -1.33
CA THR A 42 9.83 7.90 -1.62
C THR A 42 9.59 9.38 -1.86
N GLU A 43 10.65 10.15 -2.08
CA GLU A 43 10.54 11.58 -2.41
C GLU A 43 9.69 11.85 -3.66
N THR A 44 9.60 10.90 -4.59
CA THR A 44 8.96 11.10 -5.90
C THR A 44 7.88 10.07 -6.24
N SER A 45 7.73 9.01 -5.43
CA SER A 45 6.76 7.96 -5.71
C SER A 45 6.09 7.40 -4.47
N TRP A 46 4.87 6.94 -4.67
CA TRP A 46 4.06 6.22 -3.72
C TRP A 46 3.70 4.89 -4.34
N THR A 47 4.07 3.77 -3.73
CA THR A 47 3.76 2.42 -4.25
C THR A 47 2.93 1.67 -3.23
N ALA A 48 1.74 1.20 -3.62
CA ALA A 48 0.91 0.36 -2.77
C ALA A 48 1.61 -0.97 -2.49
N CYS A 49 1.84 -1.30 -1.23
CA CYS A 49 2.46 -2.55 -0.81
C CYS A 49 1.43 -3.63 -0.47
N ALA A 50 0.32 -3.23 0.14
CA ALA A 50 -0.80 -4.10 0.49
C ALA A 50 -2.06 -3.24 0.53
N VAL A 51 -3.18 -3.78 0.05
CA VAL A 51 -4.44 -3.04 -0.06
C VAL A 51 -5.58 -3.88 0.52
N TYR A 52 -6.43 -3.23 1.31
CA TYR A 52 -7.73 -3.74 1.72
C TYR A 52 -8.80 -2.78 1.20
N ASP A 53 -9.47 -3.18 0.12
CA ASP A 53 -10.40 -2.36 -0.64
C ASP A 53 -11.78 -3.02 -0.71
N GLU A 54 -12.70 -2.59 0.16
CA GLU A 54 -14.09 -3.08 0.18
C GLU A 54 -15.01 -2.25 -0.72
N ILE A 55 -14.55 -1.06 -1.15
CA ILE A 55 -15.33 -0.16 -2.03
C ILE A 55 -15.04 -0.40 -3.50
N LYS A 56 -14.09 -1.29 -3.83
CA LYS A 56 -13.62 -1.57 -5.20
C LYS A 56 -13.15 -0.30 -5.89
N PHE A 57 -12.36 0.50 -5.18
CA PHE A 57 -11.62 1.63 -5.73
C PHE A 57 -10.72 1.22 -6.89
N GLY A 58 -10.25 -0.04 -6.91
CA GLY A 58 -9.46 -0.60 -8.01
C GLY A 58 -7.96 -0.34 -7.87
N LEU A 59 -7.50 -0.01 -6.66
CA LEU A 59 -6.08 0.06 -6.35
C LEU A 59 -5.58 -1.32 -5.91
N GLU A 60 -4.51 -1.80 -6.52
CA GLU A 60 -3.90 -3.09 -6.21
C GLU A 60 -2.49 -2.91 -5.64
N ALA A 61 -1.99 -3.94 -4.94
CA ALA A 61 -0.60 -3.98 -4.53
C ALA A 61 0.32 -3.93 -5.77
N GLY A 62 1.34 -3.08 -5.72
CA GLY A 62 2.24 -2.79 -6.83
C GLY A 62 1.84 -1.57 -7.66
N HIS A 63 0.63 -1.00 -7.49
CA HIS A 63 0.31 0.26 -8.15
C HIS A 63 1.22 1.38 -7.63
N GLU A 64 1.93 2.02 -8.56
CA GLU A 64 2.76 3.19 -8.32
C GLU A 64 2.01 4.45 -8.75
N LEU A 65 1.81 5.35 -7.80
CA LEU A 65 1.37 6.72 -8.03
C LEU A 65 2.62 7.60 -7.96
N LYS A 66 2.89 8.37 -9.01
CA LYS A 66 3.88 9.42 -8.93
C LYS A 66 3.37 10.46 -7.93
N LEU A 67 4.21 10.81 -6.96
CA LEU A 67 3.98 11.98 -6.13
C LEU A 67 4.29 13.19 -7.00
N GLU A 68 3.35 13.54 -7.87
CA GLU A 68 3.34 14.88 -8.44
C GLU A 68 3.06 15.81 -7.27
N THR A 69 4.02 16.71 -6.96
CA THR A 69 3.79 17.82 -6.04
C THR A 69 2.49 18.50 -6.45
N THR A 70 1.42 18.30 -5.69
CA THR A 70 0.14 18.93 -5.97
C THR A 70 0.32 20.44 -5.92
N LEU A 71 -0.06 21.08 -7.04
CA LEU A 71 -0.43 22.49 -7.16
C LEU A 71 -1.30 22.97 -6.00
#